data_AF-W2SAY2-F1
#
_entry.id   AF-W2SAY2-F1
#
_cell.length_a   1.000
_cell.length_b   1.000
_cell.length_c   1.000
_cell.angle_alpha   90.00
_cell.angle_beta   90.00
_cell.angle_gamma   90.00
#
_symmetry.space_group_name_H-M   'P 1'
#
loop_
_entity.id
_entity.type
_entity.pdbx_description
1 polymer ?
#
loop_
_entity_poly.entity_id
_entity_poly.type
_entity_poly.pdbx_seq_one_letter_code
_entity_poly.pdbx_strand_id
1 'polypeptide(L)'
;MLITTQLIYGGDNNWLNLRTARRPTRNFTLMDFQACVRQLWQNDWYDYRCEAYRIGLHLMMLMHIGTSARSAEYVMNLRYRVGLLFVSSVKDSLTPQDTMLYQVWFEDHAQPQLVIDLCRNHTKGLANLPRQQCVWLCRWPEHLLYELVDLPFYYNAVAFFVASLLAVQGLRDFRSWSDVCAASKPPDRNFLCLVYTEDVRDRHVFTRYTESSERETKAATSLVNALGLLGQRTGFRDKPTPGAIRREALLQVDRHGYSINERMRHADHRNANTYGSYYQNAISTVDGQATYFGLEQQSPRLHELFRGFSIRRDHQYRPEVPSRLQGQMRSAERGTEGRTAIDQAETPQTAYRNRRRLKDKILREDRQSRTSEAGTDLVCIYESDFQQARRLMPERDRLADTLFEVGSLRGSQGIDLMNDLPLVKTGGATSITAAKNGPNL
;
A
#
# COMPACT_ATOMS: atom_id res chain seq x y z
N MET A 1 10.46 3.60 29.09
CA MET A 1 9.03 3.82 28.81
C MET A 1 8.64 2.94 27.61
N LEU A 2 8.02 1.79 27.86
CA LEU A 2 7.73 0.74 26.86
C LEU A 2 6.43 1.04 26.11
N ILE A 3 6.49 1.05 24.77
CA ILE A 3 5.38 1.41 23.89
C ILE A 3 4.40 0.23 23.74
N THR A 4 3.15 0.53 24.07
CA THR A 4 1.92 -0.27 24.20
C THR A 4 1.30 -0.70 22.86
N THR A 5 1.96 -1.55 22.07
CA THR A 5 1.34 -2.09 20.83
C THR A 5 1.51 -3.58 20.57
N GLN A 6 2.11 -4.36 21.48
CA GLN A 6 2.28 -5.82 21.31
C GLN A 6 1.58 -6.70 22.34
N LEU A 7 0.98 -6.10 23.36
CA LEU A 7 0.31 -6.83 24.44
C LEU A 7 -1.18 -7.00 24.15
N ILE A 8 -1.73 -8.15 24.52
CA ILE A 8 -3.18 -8.32 24.59
C ILE A 8 -3.62 -7.54 25.84
N TYR A 9 -4.24 -6.38 25.65
CA TYR A 9 -4.88 -5.68 26.77
C TYR A 9 -6.08 -6.53 27.18
N GLY A 10 -5.89 -7.39 28.18
CA GLY A 10 -7.00 -7.85 29.00
C GLY A 10 -7.65 -6.62 29.62
N GLY A 11 -8.97 -6.59 29.68
CA GLY A 11 -9.73 -5.49 30.28
C GLY A 11 -9.33 -5.20 31.74
N ASP A 12 -10.10 -4.32 32.37
CA ASP A 12 -9.78 -3.78 33.69
C ASP A 12 -9.37 -4.88 34.67
N ASN A 13 -8.19 -4.67 35.26
CA ASN A 13 -7.47 -5.51 36.23
C ASN A 13 -6.53 -6.62 35.72
N ASN A 14 -6.37 -6.86 34.41
CA ASN A 14 -5.35 -7.78 33.85
C ASN A 14 -5.30 -9.16 34.56
N TRP A 15 -6.43 -9.64 35.08
CA TRP A 15 -6.54 -10.87 35.87
C TRP A 15 -6.11 -12.12 35.08
N LEU A 16 -6.19 -12.06 33.75
CA LEU A 16 -5.73 -13.10 32.81
C LEU A 16 -4.22 -13.03 32.50
N ASN A 17 -3.45 -12.11 33.08
CA ASN A 17 -2.02 -11.90 32.80
C ASN A 17 -1.68 -11.72 31.30
N LEU A 18 -2.62 -11.25 30.49
CA LEU A 18 -2.49 -11.11 29.04
C LEU A 18 -1.46 -10.06 28.61
N ARG A 19 -0.98 -9.23 29.54
CA ARG A 19 0.16 -8.33 29.37
C ARG A 19 1.51 -9.03 29.20
N THR A 20 1.64 -10.33 29.42
CA THR A 20 2.84 -11.10 29.07
C THR A 20 2.64 -11.98 27.84
N ALA A 21 1.38 -12.23 27.46
CA ALA A 21 1.03 -13.01 26.28
C ALA A 21 1.32 -12.21 25.00
N ARG A 22 2.23 -12.72 24.18
CA ARG A 22 2.50 -12.18 22.85
C ARG A 22 1.42 -12.66 21.89
N ARG A 23 0.89 -11.75 21.08
CA ARG A 23 0.02 -12.14 19.96
C ARG A 23 0.81 -13.06 19.03
N PRO A 24 0.18 -14.12 18.47
CA PRO A 24 0.81 -14.96 17.47
C PRO A 24 1.38 -14.10 16.34
N THR A 25 2.65 -14.33 16.02
CA THR A 25 3.32 -13.66 14.90
C THR A 25 2.73 -14.17 13.59
N ARG A 26 2.37 -13.24 12.71
CA ARG A 26 1.77 -13.52 11.41
C ARG A 26 2.69 -12.99 10.32
N ASN A 27 2.72 -13.67 9.19
CA ASN A 27 3.48 -13.28 8.01
C ASN A 27 2.51 -13.02 6.86
N PHE A 28 2.82 -12.02 6.05
CA PHE A 28 2.06 -11.69 4.85
C PHE A 28 2.92 -12.06 3.65
N THR A 29 2.67 -13.24 3.10
CA THR A 29 3.46 -13.87 2.03
C THR A 29 3.21 -13.22 0.66
N LEU A 30 3.97 -13.62 -0.35
CA LEU A 30 3.75 -13.16 -1.73
C LEU A 30 2.35 -13.56 -2.22
N MET A 31 1.90 -14.76 -1.87
CA MET A 31 0.56 -15.25 -2.19
C MET A 31 -0.53 -14.40 -1.54
N ASP A 32 -0.32 -13.96 -0.30
CA ASP A 32 -1.26 -13.08 0.40
C ASP A 32 -1.32 -11.69 -0.24
N PHE A 33 -0.17 -11.16 -0.66
CA PHE A 33 -0.09 -9.93 -1.43
C PHE A 33 -0.87 -10.03 -2.75
N GLN A 34 -0.57 -11.06 -3.56
CA GLN A 34 -1.27 -11.30 -4.83
C GLN A 34 -2.77 -11.46 -4.64
N ALA A 35 -3.20 -12.14 -3.57
CA ALA A 35 -4.61 -12.27 -3.23
C ALA A 35 -5.27 -10.92 -2.93
N CYS A 36 -4.63 -10.09 -2.10
CA CYS A 36 -5.11 -8.75 -1.77
C CYS A 36 -5.15 -7.84 -3.00
N VAL A 37 -4.14 -7.88 -3.87
CA VAL A 37 -4.08 -7.08 -5.10
C VAL A 37 -5.15 -7.53 -6.09
N ARG A 38 -5.30 -8.83 -6.31
CA ARG A 38 -6.38 -9.39 -7.13
C ARG A 38 -7.75 -8.99 -6.59
N GLN A 39 -7.95 -9.09 -5.26
CA GLN A 39 -9.18 -8.56 -4.67
C GLN A 39 -9.32 -7.08 -5.02
N LEU A 40 -8.32 -6.26 -4.68
CA LEU A 40 -8.33 -4.81 -4.83
C LEU A 40 -8.66 -4.34 -6.27
N TRP A 41 -8.15 -4.99 -7.30
CA TRP A 41 -8.33 -4.52 -8.69
C TRP A 41 -9.41 -5.30 -9.46
N GLN A 42 -9.50 -6.61 -9.26
CA GLN A 42 -10.36 -7.50 -10.07
C GLN A 42 -11.65 -7.92 -9.40
N ASN A 43 -11.82 -7.76 -8.08
CA ASN A 43 -13.02 -8.29 -7.38
C ASN A 43 -13.60 -7.35 -6.31
N ASP A 44 -13.01 -6.17 -6.09
CA ASP A 44 -13.34 -5.32 -4.94
C ASP A 44 -14.58 -4.48 -5.15
N TRP A 45 -15.73 -5.01 -4.71
CA TRP A 45 -17.01 -4.30 -4.65
C TRP A 45 -17.03 -3.12 -3.68
N TYR A 46 -15.98 -2.93 -2.88
CA TYR A 46 -15.92 -1.83 -1.93
C TYR A 46 -15.81 -0.48 -2.65
N ASP A 47 -16.79 0.39 -2.37
CA ASP A 47 -16.84 1.75 -2.86
C ASP A 47 -15.96 2.67 -1.99
N TYR A 48 -14.81 3.05 -2.52
CA TYR A 48 -13.93 4.01 -1.87
C TYR A 48 -14.48 5.41 -2.09
N ARG A 49 -14.50 6.23 -1.03
CA ARG A 49 -14.85 7.66 -1.16
C ARG A 49 -14.07 8.36 -2.27
N CYS A 50 -12.84 7.94 -2.52
CA CYS A 50 -12.01 8.41 -3.61
C CYS A 50 -11.11 7.25 -4.06
N GLU A 51 -11.03 7.01 -5.37
CA GLU A 51 -10.22 5.95 -5.98
C GLU A 51 -8.71 6.14 -5.73
N ALA A 52 -8.27 7.34 -5.37
CA ALA A 52 -6.92 7.60 -4.91
C ALA A 52 -6.55 6.81 -3.63
N TYR A 53 -7.53 6.37 -2.83
CA TYR A 53 -7.29 5.44 -1.72
C TYR A 53 -6.86 4.06 -2.22
N ARG A 54 -7.37 3.58 -3.35
CA ARG A 54 -7.01 2.28 -3.94
C ARG A 54 -5.54 2.27 -4.36
N ILE A 55 -5.14 3.30 -5.11
CA ILE A 55 -3.76 3.53 -5.54
C ILE A 55 -2.83 3.69 -4.34
N GLY A 56 -3.21 4.53 -3.37
CA GLY A 56 -2.43 4.73 -2.15
C GLY A 56 -2.29 3.46 -1.31
N LEU A 57 -3.34 2.63 -1.21
CA LEU A 57 -3.29 1.36 -0.49
C LEU A 57 -2.36 0.36 -1.18
N HIS A 58 -2.36 0.31 -2.51
CA HIS A 58 -1.46 -0.54 -3.27
C HIS A 58 0.00 -0.10 -3.10
N LEU A 59 0.29 1.18 -3.32
CA LEU A 59 1.63 1.75 -3.12
C LEU A 59 2.15 1.52 -1.70
N MET A 60 1.29 1.68 -0.69
CA MET A 60 1.64 1.43 0.71
C MET A 60 2.08 -0.02 0.93
N MET A 61 1.38 -1.01 0.35
CA MET A 61 1.79 -2.41 0.45
C MET A 61 3.18 -2.62 -0.17
N LEU A 62 3.40 -2.12 -1.40
CA LEU A 62 4.67 -2.26 -2.11
C LEU A 62 5.83 -1.59 -1.36
N MET A 63 5.64 -0.37 -0.86
CA MET A 63 6.67 0.32 -0.07
C MET A 63 7.02 -0.43 1.22
N HIS A 64 6.03 -1.00 1.92
CA HIS A 64 6.29 -1.83 3.10
C HIS A 64 7.02 -3.14 2.76
N ILE A 65 6.70 -3.75 1.61
CA ILE A 65 7.38 -4.96 1.12
C ILE A 65 8.85 -4.65 0.80
N GLY A 66 9.12 -3.59 0.03
CA GLY A 66 10.47 -3.28 -0.47
C GLY A 66 11.43 -2.64 0.54
N THR A 67 10.92 -2.07 1.64
CA THR A 67 11.76 -1.29 2.59
C THR A 67 11.68 -1.77 4.03
N SER A 68 10.76 -2.70 4.32
CA SER A 68 10.36 -3.09 5.67
C SER A 68 9.87 -1.94 6.56
N ALA A 69 9.73 -0.70 6.08
CA ALA A 69 9.49 0.49 6.91
C ALA A 69 8.28 0.36 7.84
N ARG A 70 8.27 1.12 8.95
CA ARG A 70 7.12 1.17 9.87
C ARG A 70 6.04 2.11 9.31
N SER A 71 4.78 1.89 9.66
CA SER A 71 3.69 2.77 9.18
C SER A 71 3.84 4.21 9.64
N ALA A 72 4.43 4.44 10.82
CA ALA A 72 4.76 5.78 11.28
C ALA A 72 5.85 6.47 10.43
N GLU A 73 6.73 5.71 9.79
CA GLU A 73 7.77 6.30 8.93
C GLU A 73 7.15 6.71 7.60
N TYR A 74 6.39 5.81 6.96
CA TYR A 74 5.87 6.08 5.61
C TYR A 74 4.48 6.67 5.56
N VAL A 75 3.48 5.97 6.09
CA VAL A 75 2.08 6.41 6.02
C VAL A 75 1.87 7.73 6.75
N MET A 76 2.61 7.96 7.84
CA MET A 76 2.44 9.15 8.68
C MET A 76 3.37 10.31 8.32
N ASN A 77 4.60 10.05 7.90
CA ASN A 77 5.64 11.09 7.86
C ASN A 77 6.36 11.24 6.53
N LEU A 78 6.21 10.33 5.57
CA LEU A 78 6.87 10.45 4.27
C LEU A 78 6.25 11.59 3.46
N ARG A 79 7.11 12.52 3.03
CA ARG A 79 6.75 13.71 2.26
C ARG A 79 7.54 13.79 0.96
N TYR A 80 7.03 14.54 0.00
CA TYR A 80 7.78 14.92 -1.20
C TYR A 80 8.79 16.01 -0.86
N ARG A 81 9.89 15.62 -0.20
CA ARG A 81 10.92 16.55 0.28
C ARG A 81 12.29 16.15 -0.25
N VAL A 82 12.92 17.12 -0.91
CA VAL A 82 14.17 17.01 -1.66
C VAL A 82 15.34 17.49 -0.79
N GLY A 83 16.53 16.91 -0.97
CA GLY A 83 17.75 17.29 -0.26
C GLY A 83 18.44 18.56 -0.77
N LEU A 84 19.46 18.98 -0.01
CA LEU A 84 20.21 20.24 -0.12
C LEU A 84 20.71 20.60 -1.53
N LEU A 85 21.00 19.60 -2.38
CA LEU A 85 21.65 19.78 -3.69
C LEU A 85 20.76 20.39 -4.77
N PHE A 86 19.47 20.61 -4.49
CA PHE A 86 18.49 21.01 -5.51
C PHE A 86 17.60 22.19 -5.08
N VAL A 87 17.98 22.92 -4.02
CA VAL A 87 17.18 24.04 -3.49
C VAL A 87 17.95 25.36 -3.60
N SER A 88 17.27 26.40 -4.09
CA SER A 88 17.84 27.74 -4.35
C SER A 88 17.88 28.66 -3.11
N SER A 89 17.38 28.22 -1.95
CA SER A 89 17.17 29.04 -0.75
C SER A 89 17.88 28.48 0.48
N VAL A 90 18.57 29.36 1.22
CA VAL A 90 19.31 29.08 2.46
C VAL A 90 18.40 28.73 3.65
N LYS A 91 17.10 29.03 3.61
CA LYS A 91 16.16 28.61 4.69
C LYS A 91 15.73 27.14 4.58
N ASP A 92 15.72 26.58 3.38
CA ASP A 92 15.33 25.19 3.12
C ASP A 92 16.51 24.21 3.30
N SER A 93 17.74 24.73 3.42
CA SER A 93 19.00 23.99 3.58
C SER A 93 19.12 23.22 4.90
N LEU A 94 18.11 23.26 5.77
CA LEU A 94 18.08 22.53 7.03
C LEU A 94 17.04 21.39 7.03
N THR A 95 16.19 21.28 6.01
CA THR A 95 15.14 20.27 5.99
C THR A 95 15.66 18.89 5.54
N PRO A 96 15.25 17.77 6.18
CA PRO A 96 15.70 16.42 5.79
C PRO A 96 15.08 15.93 4.49
N GLN A 97 15.89 15.45 3.54
CA GLN A 97 15.41 14.79 2.31
C GLN A 97 14.61 13.54 2.65
N ASP A 98 13.35 13.44 2.24
CA ASP A 98 12.52 12.24 2.45
C ASP A 98 12.43 11.38 1.18
N THR A 99 12.23 12.00 0.01
CA THR A 99 12.07 11.29 -1.26
C THR A 99 12.75 12.01 -2.41
N MET A 100 13.42 11.23 -3.27
CA MET A 100 13.95 11.69 -4.54
C MET A 100 13.51 10.73 -5.65
N LEU A 101 13.29 11.28 -6.85
CA LEU A 101 13.00 10.50 -8.04
C LEU A 101 14.09 10.76 -9.08
N TYR A 102 14.71 9.70 -9.55
CA TYR A 102 15.75 9.74 -10.57
C TYR A 102 15.35 8.92 -11.78
N GLN A 103 15.79 9.35 -12.95
CA GLN A 103 15.87 8.53 -14.15
C GLN A 103 17.34 8.21 -14.37
N VAL A 104 17.68 6.93 -14.43
CA VAL A 104 19.05 6.44 -14.48
C VAL A 104 19.27 5.67 -15.78
N TRP A 105 20.31 6.05 -16.52
CA TRP A 105 20.77 5.35 -17.71
C TRP A 105 21.92 4.43 -17.32
N PHE A 106 21.70 3.14 -17.50
CA PHE A 106 22.74 2.14 -17.37
C PHE A 106 23.38 1.86 -18.73
N GLU A 107 24.61 1.33 -18.72
CA GLU A 107 25.34 1.01 -19.95
C GLU A 107 24.81 -0.26 -20.62
N ASP A 108 24.29 -1.19 -19.82
CA ASP A 108 23.81 -2.52 -20.21
C ASP A 108 22.30 -2.57 -20.50
N HIS A 109 21.58 -1.48 -20.26
CA HIS A 109 20.14 -1.40 -20.52
C HIS A 109 19.83 -0.47 -21.70
N ALA A 110 18.99 -0.95 -22.63
CA ALA A 110 18.56 -0.15 -23.79
C ALA A 110 17.66 1.05 -23.41
N GLN A 111 17.01 0.99 -22.24
CA GLN A 111 16.09 2.02 -21.75
C GLN A 111 16.51 2.43 -20.32
N PRO A 112 16.37 3.72 -19.96
CA PRO A 112 16.64 4.15 -18.60
C PRO A 112 15.57 3.63 -17.63
N GLN A 113 15.96 3.42 -16.38
CA GLN A 113 15.04 3.04 -15.31
C GLN A 113 14.75 4.20 -14.39
N LEU A 114 13.52 4.28 -13.90
CA LEU A 114 13.19 5.18 -12.79
C LEU A 114 13.55 4.56 -11.44
N VAL A 115 14.11 5.38 -10.55
CA VAL A 115 14.52 4.98 -9.21
C VAL A 115 13.98 5.99 -8.21
N ILE A 116 13.24 5.49 -7.21
CA ILE A 116 12.83 6.25 -6.04
C ILE A 116 13.86 5.99 -4.94
N ASP A 117 14.48 7.05 -4.48
CA ASP A 117 15.32 7.05 -3.29
C ASP A 117 14.49 7.53 -2.09
N LEU A 118 14.33 6.64 -1.11
CA LEU A 118 13.54 6.84 0.09
C LEU A 118 14.48 6.92 1.29
N CYS A 119 14.51 8.07 1.94
CA CYS A 119 15.28 8.26 3.16
C CYS A 119 14.36 8.19 4.38
N ARG A 120 14.70 7.32 5.34
CA ARG A 120 13.89 7.10 6.54
C ARG A 120 14.26 8.07 7.66
N ASN A 121 13.89 9.35 7.54
CA ASN A 121 14.23 10.37 8.55
C ASN A 121 13.44 10.26 9.87
N HIS A 122 12.33 9.54 9.87
CA HIS A 122 11.40 9.47 11.00
C HIS A 122 11.43 8.11 11.71
N THR A 123 12.61 7.49 11.81
CA THR A 123 12.73 6.19 12.47
C THR A 123 12.66 6.28 14.00
N LYS A 124 12.09 5.23 14.57
CA LYS A 124 11.84 5.11 16.01
C LYS A 124 13.15 5.11 16.79
N GLY A 125 13.30 6.08 17.69
CA GLY A 125 14.47 6.22 18.56
C GLY A 125 15.64 7.00 17.95
N LEU A 126 15.51 7.44 16.70
CA LEU A 126 16.48 8.31 16.02
C LEU A 126 15.92 9.73 15.79
N ALA A 127 14.59 9.90 15.80
CA ALA A 127 13.91 11.19 15.52
C ALA A 127 14.36 12.39 16.38
N ASN A 128 14.98 12.15 17.54
CA ASN A 128 15.43 13.20 18.47
C ASN A 128 16.96 13.33 18.57
N LEU A 129 17.74 12.60 17.76
CA LEU A 129 19.20 12.67 17.84
C LEU A 129 19.76 13.80 16.95
N PRO A 130 20.74 14.59 17.44
CA PRO A 130 21.40 15.62 16.63
C PRO A 130 22.10 15.02 15.42
N ARG A 131 21.90 15.63 14.24
CA ARG A 131 22.47 15.16 12.95
C ARG A 131 23.96 14.82 13.02
N GLN A 132 24.77 15.63 13.71
CA GLN A 132 26.23 15.46 13.80
C GLN A 132 26.66 14.17 14.52
N GLN A 133 25.87 13.65 15.47
CA GLN A 133 26.12 12.33 16.07
C GLN A 133 25.68 11.16 15.17
N CYS A 134 24.74 11.41 14.25
CA CYS A 134 24.29 10.40 13.29
C CYS A 134 25.23 10.22 12.09
N VAL A 135 26.01 11.26 11.71
CA VAL A 135 26.92 11.20 10.54
C VAL A 135 27.99 10.11 10.65
N TRP A 136 28.51 9.85 11.85
CA TRP A 136 29.61 8.89 12.04
C TRP A 136 29.19 7.51 12.59
N LEU A 137 27.94 7.35 13.06
CA LEU A 137 27.47 6.11 13.71
C LEU A 137 26.09 5.61 13.23
N CYS A 138 25.27 6.43 12.57
CA CYS A 138 23.88 6.11 12.20
C CYS A 138 23.46 6.86 10.93
N ARG A 139 24.02 6.52 9.76
CA ARG A 139 23.41 6.94 8.49
C ARG A 139 22.00 6.33 8.43
N TRP A 140 20.98 7.17 8.29
CA TRP A 140 19.60 6.72 8.17
C TRP A 140 19.49 5.75 6.99
N PRO A 141 18.70 4.67 7.08
CA PRO A 141 18.58 3.75 5.97
C PRO A 141 17.95 4.46 4.77
N GLU A 142 18.72 4.49 3.69
CA GLU A 142 18.28 4.85 2.34
C GLU A 142 17.81 3.57 1.65
N HIS A 143 16.63 3.61 1.05
CA HIS A 143 16.08 2.49 0.30
C HIS A 143 15.80 2.93 -1.13
N LEU A 144 16.36 2.19 -2.08
CA LEU A 144 16.08 2.37 -3.49
C LEU A 144 14.95 1.43 -3.91
N LEU A 145 13.90 1.98 -4.51
CA LEU A 145 12.90 1.22 -5.25
C LEU A 145 13.03 1.59 -6.72
N TYR A 146 13.23 0.60 -7.58
CA TYR A 146 13.46 0.83 -9.00
C TYR A 146 12.33 0.25 -9.84
N GLU A 147 12.26 0.74 -11.08
CA GLU A 147 11.34 0.25 -12.09
C GLU A 147 11.61 -1.22 -12.39
N LEU A 148 10.59 -2.05 -12.17
CA LEU A 148 10.65 -3.47 -12.49
C LEU A 148 10.30 -3.69 -13.97
N VAL A 149 11.09 -4.55 -14.61
CA VAL A 149 10.96 -4.97 -16.00
C VAL A 149 10.69 -6.48 -16.02
N ASP A 150 9.90 -6.95 -16.99
CA ASP A 150 9.53 -8.36 -17.19
C ASP A 150 8.87 -9.01 -15.97
N LEU A 151 8.17 -8.20 -15.18
CA LEU A 151 7.33 -8.62 -14.07
C LEU A 151 5.92 -8.04 -14.22
N PRO A 152 4.91 -8.66 -13.58
CA PRO A 152 3.58 -8.09 -13.56
C PRO A 152 3.59 -6.64 -13.06
N PHE A 153 2.88 -5.75 -13.75
CA PHE A 153 2.89 -4.32 -13.44
C PHE A 153 2.44 -3.99 -12.01
N TYR A 154 1.59 -4.82 -11.41
CA TYR A 154 1.17 -4.66 -10.02
C TYR A 154 2.32 -4.75 -9.00
N TYR A 155 3.50 -5.28 -9.35
CA TYR A 155 4.67 -5.25 -8.49
C TYR A 155 5.41 -3.90 -8.50
N ASN A 156 5.16 -3.06 -9.50
CA ASN A 156 6.00 -1.92 -9.77
C ASN A 156 5.62 -0.72 -8.88
N ALA A 157 6.36 -0.53 -7.78
CA ALA A 157 6.14 0.59 -6.85
C ALA A 157 6.29 1.95 -7.53
N VAL A 158 7.18 2.03 -8.53
CA VAL A 158 7.43 3.26 -9.29
C VAL A 158 6.20 3.69 -10.06
N ALA A 159 5.47 2.75 -10.67
CA ALA A 159 4.24 3.06 -11.40
C ALA A 159 3.23 3.83 -10.52
N PHE A 160 2.91 3.31 -9.33
CA PHE A 160 1.93 3.94 -8.44
C PHE A 160 2.43 5.24 -7.80
N PHE A 161 3.73 5.35 -7.54
CA PHE A 161 4.34 6.57 -7.01
C PHE A 161 4.35 7.69 -8.04
N VAL A 162 4.84 7.41 -9.25
CA VAL A 162 4.92 8.39 -10.35
C VAL A 162 3.53 8.77 -10.83
N ALA A 163 2.61 7.81 -10.98
CA ALA A 163 1.22 8.13 -11.32
C ALA A 163 0.56 9.05 -10.28
N SER A 164 0.94 8.91 -9.00
CA SER A 164 0.46 9.81 -7.95
C SER A 164 0.97 11.24 -8.09
N LEU A 165 2.20 11.43 -8.59
CA LEU A 165 2.76 12.75 -8.90
C LEU A 165 2.16 13.33 -10.18
N LEU A 166 2.03 12.54 -11.25
CA LEU A 166 1.45 12.97 -12.52
C LEU A 166 0.00 13.44 -12.36
N ALA A 167 -0.80 12.74 -11.54
CA ALA A 167 -2.19 13.10 -11.27
C ALA A 167 -2.37 14.51 -10.65
N VAL A 168 -1.35 15.00 -9.95
CA VAL A 168 -1.36 16.33 -9.32
C VAL A 168 -0.44 17.32 -10.03
N GLN A 169 0.08 16.96 -11.21
CA GLN A 169 1.11 17.73 -11.95
C GLN A 169 2.31 18.08 -11.07
N GLY A 170 2.72 17.16 -10.20
CA GLY A 170 3.74 17.37 -9.17
C GLY A 170 5.19 17.35 -9.66
N LEU A 171 5.42 17.13 -10.96
CA LEU A 171 6.74 17.18 -11.58
C LEU A 171 6.89 18.51 -12.32
N ARG A 172 8.01 19.19 -12.09
CA ARG A 172 8.25 20.55 -12.62
C ARG A 172 8.34 20.58 -14.14
N ASP A 173 9.14 19.68 -14.69
CA ASP A 173 9.53 19.69 -16.10
C ASP A 173 8.76 18.67 -16.94
N PHE A 174 7.95 17.82 -16.31
CA PHE A 174 7.25 16.71 -16.96
C PHE A 174 5.76 16.72 -16.62
N ARG A 175 4.89 16.71 -17.63
CA ARG A 175 3.43 16.73 -17.43
C ARG A 175 2.79 15.37 -17.65
N SER A 176 3.37 14.56 -18.52
CA SER A 176 2.87 13.24 -18.88
C SER A 176 3.92 12.16 -18.67
N TRP A 177 3.48 10.89 -18.67
CA TRP A 177 4.41 9.75 -18.69
C TRP A 177 5.26 9.75 -19.96
N SER A 178 4.68 10.10 -21.11
CA SER A 178 5.40 10.21 -22.38
C SER A 178 6.55 11.23 -22.31
N ASP A 179 6.38 12.34 -21.60
CA ASP A 179 7.45 13.34 -21.41
C ASP A 179 8.62 12.74 -20.61
N VAL A 180 8.31 11.98 -19.55
CA VAL A 180 9.32 11.27 -18.74
C VAL A 180 10.04 10.22 -19.58
N CYS A 181 9.30 9.50 -20.43
CA CYS A 181 9.88 8.52 -21.34
C CYS A 181 10.83 9.16 -22.37
N ALA A 182 10.45 10.33 -22.90
CA ALA A 182 11.20 11.07 -23.91
C ALA A 182 12.40 11.85 -23.36
N ALA A 183 12.59 11.91 -22.04
CA ALA A 183 13.73 12.59 -21.44
C ALA A 183 15.06 12.03 -21.97
N SER A 184 15.97 12.92 -22.38
CA SER A 184 17.28 12.55 -22.88
C SER A 184 18.32 12.44 -21.74
N LYS A 185 19.32 11.60 -21.96
CA LYS A 185 20.46 11.44 -21.06
C LYS A 185 21.24 12.77 -21.00
N PRO A 186 21.52 13.32 -19.81
CA PRO A 186 22.42 14.46 -19.68
C PRO A 186 23.85 14.13 -20.14
N PRO A 187 24.59 15.09 -20.72
CA PRO A 187 25.92 14.81 -21.30
C PRO A 187 26.99 14.46 -20.26
N ASP A 188 26.85 14.95 -19.04
CA ASP A 188 27.85 14.93 -17.97
C ASP A 188 27.57 13.88 -16.88
N ARG A 189 26.41 13.22 -16.92
CA ARG A 189 25.97 12.29 -15.87
C ARG A 189 25.04 11.20 -16.39
N ASN A 190 25.05 10.06 -15.71
CA ASN A 190 24.20 8.91 -16.02
C ASN A 190 22.81 8.95 -15.36
N PHE A 191 22.43 10.07 -14.75
CA PHE A 191 21.14 10.21 -14.10
C PHE A 191 20.55 11.61 -14.28
N LEU A 192 19.23 11.70 -14.26
CA LEU A 192 18.45 12.92 -14.26
C LEU A 192 17.55 12.93 -13.02
N CYS A 193 17.63 13.99 -12.23
CA CYS A 193 16.73 14.18 -11.10
C CYS A 193 15.40 14.75 -11.60
N LEU A 194 14.29 14.09 -11.29
CA LEU A 194 12.95 14.57 -11.60
C LEU A 194 12.50 15.49 -10.45
N VAL A 195 12.50 16.80 -10.72
CA VAL A 195 12.30 17.80 -9.67
C VAL A 195 10.82 18.03 -9.41
N TYR A 196 10.43 18.03 -8.13
CA TYR A 196 9.07 18.34 -7.73
C TYR A 196 8.73 19.82 -7.90
N THR A 197 7.45 20.09 -8.17
CA THR A 197 6.89 21.44 -8.14
C THR A 197 6.87 21.99 -6.71
N GLU A 198 6.80 23.32 -6.58
CA GLU A 198 6.75 23.98 -5.26
C GLU A 198 5.49 23.60 -4.49
N ASP A 199 4.38 23.38 -5.20
CA ASP A 199 3.09 23.14 -4.57
C ASP A 199 3.00 21.76 -3.90
N VAL A 200 3.67 20.73 -4.46
CA VAL A 200 3.71 19.38 -3.88
C VAL A 200 4.83 19.20 -2.87
N ARG A 201 5.81 20.11 -2.83
CA ARG A 201 6.88 20.07 -1.84
C ARG A 201 6.29 20.01 -0.44
N ASP A 202 6.86 19.16 0.41
CA ASP A 202 6.42 18.94 1.79
C ASP A 202 5.01 18.33 1.97
N ARG A 203 4.27 18.06 0.89
CA ARG A 203 3.02 17.29 0.98
C ARG A 203 3.33 15.84 1.34
N HIS A 204 2.43 15.23 2.10
CA HIS A 204 2.52 13.80 2.41
C HIS A 204 2.34 12.96 1.15
N VAL A 205 3.22 11.98 0.94
CA VAL A 205 3.08 10.98 -0.15
C VAL A 205 1.73 10.27 -0.02
N PHE A 206 1.37 9.90 1.21
CA PHE A 206 0.06 9.37 1.55
C PHE A 206 -0.82 10.48 2.16
N THR A 207 -1.37 11.33 1.30
CA THR A 207 -2.29 12.40 1.73
C THR A 207 -3.70 11.86 1.99
N ARG A 208 -4.32 12.34 3.07
CA ARG A 208 -5.72 12.10 3.39
C ARG A 208 -6.61 12.89 2.43
N TYR A 209 -7.55 12.21 1.79
CA TYR A 209 -8.52 12.86 0.91
C TYR A 209 -9.69 13.42 1.74
N THR A 210 -9.79 14.74 1.83
CA THR A 210 -10.94 15.47 2.36
C THR A 210 -11.52 16.35 1.26
N GLU A 211 -12.86 16.47 1.20
CA GLU A 211 -13.56 17.36 0.26
C GLU A 211 -13.25 18.86 0.50
N SER A 212 -12.71 19.20 1.68
CA SER A 212 -12.32 20.57 2.01
C SER A 212 -10.88 20.86 1.58
N SER A 213 -10.74 21.95 0.83
CA SER A 213 -9.53 22.64 0.38
C SER A 213 -8.70 23.26 1.51
N GLU A 214 -8.46 22.52 2.59
CA GLU A 214 -7.48 22.96 3.58
C GLU A 214 -6.07 22.72 3.04
N ARG A 215 -5.26 23.78 2.98
CA ARG A 215 -3.85 23.79 2.53
C ARG A 215 -2.96 22.78 3.28
N GLU A 216 -3.44 22.19 4.37
CA GLU A 216 -2.70 21.24 5.19
C GLU A 216 -3.01 19.78 4.81
N THR A 217 -2.09 19.15 4.08
CA THR A 217 -2.18 17.71 3.80
C THR A 217 -1.96 16.92 5.08
N LYS A 218 -2.98 16.21 5.57
CA LYS A 218 -2.85 15.29 6.70
C LYS A 218 -2.44 13.89 6.23
N ALA A 219 -1.69 13.17 7.04
CA ALA A 219 -1.34 11.78 6.74
C ALA A 219 -2.56 10.85 6.66
N ALA A 220 -2.58 9.97 5.67
CA ALA A 220 -3.64 8.98 5.45
C ALA A 220 -3.50 7.75 6.37
N THR A 221 -3.45 7.95 7.69
CA THR A 221 -3.35 6.87 8.69
C THR A 221 -4.45 5.81 8.55
N SER A 222 -5.58 6.18 7.96
CA SER A 222 -6.67 5.29 7.56
C SER A 222 -6.25 4.15 6.63
N LEU A 223 -5.15 4.28 5.86
CA LEU A 223 -4.67 3.22 4.96
C LEU A 223 -4.28 1.95 5.71
N VAL A 224 -3.76 2.06 6.93
CA VAL A 224 -3.44 0.90 7.78
C VAL A 224 -4.71 0.11 8.12
N ASN A 225 -5.80 0.82 8.43
CA ASN A 225 -7.10 0.18 8.66
C ASN A 225 -7.70 -0.36 7.35
N ALA A 226 -7.49 0.34 6.24
CA ALA A 226 -7.96 -0.08 4.92
C ALA A 226 -7.31 -1.41 4.49
N LEU A 227 -6.04 -1.65 4.79
CA LEU A 227 -5.37 -2.95 4.57
C LEU A 227 -6.09 -4.08 5.31
N GLY A 228 -6.41 -3.88 6.59
CA GLY A 228 -7.13 -4.88 7.37
C GLY A 228 -8.52 -5.18 6.81
N LEU A 229 -9.22 -4.16 6.30
CA LEU A 229 -10.53 -4.30 5.66
C LEU A 229 -10.44 -4.97 4.29
N LEU A 230 -9.43 -4.63 3.49
CA LEU A 230 -9.14 -5.31 2.22
C LEU A 230 -8.90 -6.80 2.47
N GLY A 231 -8.11 -7.15 3.49
CA GLY A 231 -7.90 -8.53 3.86
C GLY A 231 -9.20 -9.27 4.21
N GLN A 232 -10.09 -8.62 4.97
CA GLN A 232 -11.40 -9.22 5.28
C GLN A 232 -12.25 -9.48 4.03
N ARG A 233 -12.18 -8.60 3.02
CA ARG A 233 -12.86 -8.77 1.72
C ARG A 233 -12.13 -9.75 0.80
N THR A 234 -10.87 -10.05 1.07
CA THR A 234 -10.09 -11.09 0.37
C THR A 234 -10.33 -12.49 0.95
N GLY A 235 -11.03 -12.58 2.08
CA GLY A 235 -11.33 -13.85 2.78
C GLY A 235 -10.42 -14.16 3.96
N PHE A 236 -9.54 -13.24 4.36
CA PHE A 236 -8.76 -13.43 5.57
C PHE A 236 -9.63 -13.31 6.82
N ARG A 237 -9.62 -14.35 7.64
CA ARG A 237 -10.24 -14.36 8.99
C ARG A 237 -9.50 -13.42 9.92
N ASP A 238 -8.19 -13.34 9.72
CA ASP A 238 -7.26 -12.56 10.50
C ASP A 238 -6.77 -11.34 9.69
N LYS A 239 -6.87 -10.13 10.23
CA LYS A 239 -6.53 -8.91 9.49
C LYS A 239 -5.03 -8.86 9.14
N PRO A 240 -4.66 -8.67 7.85
CA PRO A 240 -3.31 -8.30 7.47
C PRO A 240 -2.89 -6.99 8.13
N THR A 241 -1.60 -6.88 8.46
CA THR A 241 -1.04 -5.67 9.08
C THR A 241 0.30 -5.32 8.45
N PRO A 242 0.71 -4.04 8.45
CA PRO A 242 2.04 -3.64 8.00
C PRO A 242 3.16 -4.36 8.77
N GLY A 243 2.92 -4.72 10.04
CA GLY A 243 3.84 -5.54 10.83
C GLY A 243 4.02 -6.96 10.28
N ALA A 244 2.97 -7.57 9.72
CA ALA A 244 3.07 -8.89 9.08
C ALA A 244 3.82 -8.82 7.73
N ILE A 245 3.61 -7.75 6.96
CA ILE A 245 4.39 -7.46 5.75
C ILE A 245 5.87 -7.31 6.09
N ARG A 246 6.16 -6.48 7.10
CA ARG A 246 7.53 -6.24 7.58
C ARG A 246 8.22 -7.54 8.04
N ARG A 247 7.51 -8.46 8.69
CA ARG A 247 8.09 -9.75 9.09
C ARG A 247 8.53 -10.58 7.89
N GLU A 248 7.64 -10.74 6.90
CA GLU A 248 7.98 -11.51 5.71
C GLU A 248 9.10 -10.83 4.92
N ALA A 249 9.08 -9.50 4.76
CA ALA A 249 10.17 -8.78 4.09
C ALA A 249 11.54 -9.05 4.73
N LEU A 250 11.63 -9.01 6.07
CA LEU A 250 12.88 -9.31 6.79
C LEU A 250 13.31 -10.77 6.67
N LEU A 251 12.35 -11.69 6.60
CA LEU A 251 12.64 -13.10 6.35
C LEU A 251 13.19 -13.31 4.93
N GLN A 252 12.64 -12.62 3.92
CA GLN A 252 13.14 -12.71 2.55
C GLN A 252 14.58 -12.19 2.45
N VAL A 253 14.94 -11.14 3.20
CA VAL A 253 16.34 -10.68 3.31
C VAL A 253 17.25 -11.80 3.83
N ASP A 254 16.88 -12.51 4.90
CA ASP A 254 17.68 -13.66 5.38
C ASP A 254 17.76 -14.79 4.33
N ARG A 255 16.64 -15.08 3.66
CA ARG A 255 16.56 -16.16 2.65
C ARG A 255 17.42 -15.90 1.41
N HIS A 256 17.58 -14.65 1.02
CA HIS A 256 18.43 -14.25 -0.10
C HIS A 256 19.91 -14.14 0.28
N GLY A 257 20.29 -14.52 1.51
CA GLY A 257 21.69 -14.64 1.91
C GLY A 257 22.36 -13.32 2.31
N TYR A 258 21.59 -12.24 2.50
CA TYR A 258 22.14 -10.98 3.00
C TYR A 258 22.66 -11.13 4.43
N SER A 259 23.70 -10.35 4.77
CA SER A 259 24.29 -10.37 6.10
C SER A 259 23.35 -9.81 7.16
N ILE A 260 23.59 -10.19 8.43
CA ILE A 260 22.86 -9.64 9.59
C ILE A 260 22.93 -8.11 9.60
N ASN A 261 24.07 -7.53 9.24
CA ASN A 261 24.27 -6.08 9.20
C ASN A 261 23.40 -5.41 8.12
N GLU A 262 23.32 -6.00 6.93
CA GLU A 262 22.45 -5.50 5.85
C GLU A 262 20.99 -5.61 6.25
N ARG A 263 20.56 -6.73 6.85
CA ARG A 263 19.21 -6.84 7.39
C ARG A 263 18.94 -5.83 8.49
N MET A 264 19.89 -5.58 9.38
CA MET A 264 19.75 -4.57 10.44
C MET A 264 19.59 -3.17 9.85
N ARG A 265 20.37 -2.83 8.81
CA ARG A 265 20.20 -1.57 8.07
C ARG A 265 18.84 -1.50 7.39
N HIS A 266 18.46 -2.54 6.64
CA HIS A 266 17.16 -2.62 5.96
C HIS A 266 16.00 -2.48 6.94
N ALA A 267 16.10 -3.12 8.10
CA ALA A 267 15.09 -3.06 9.14
C ALA A 267 15.09 -1.73 9.92
N ASP A 268 16.20 -1.00 9.97
CA ASP A 268 16.47 -0.02 11.02
C ASP A 268 16.38 -0.68 12.42
N HIS A 269 17.21 -1.71 12.63
CA HIS A 269 17.41 -2.35 13.92
C HIS A 269 18.78 -1.96 14.49
N ARG A 270 18.81 -1.46 15.73
CA ARG A 270 20.08 -1.21 16.46
C ARG A 270 20.63 -2.46 17.14
N ASN A 271 19.76 -3.41 17.48
CA ASN A 271 20.12 -4.64 18.16
C ASN A 271 19.75 -5.84 17.26
N ALA A 272 20.72 -6.71 16.98
CA ALA A 272 20.53 -7.93 16.20
C ALA A 272 19.43 -8.84 16.78
N ASN A 273 19.29 -8.89 18.11
CA ASN A 273 18.30 -9.71 18.81
C ASN A 273 16.86 -9.24 18.56
N THR A 274 16.66 -8.02 18.05
CA THR A 274 15.33 -7.49 17.71
C THR A 274 14.62 -8.37 16.70
N TYR A 275 15.36 -8.89 15.71
CA TYR A 275 14.77 -9.78 14.71
C TYR A 275 14.31 -11.08 15.35
N GLY A 276 15.21 -11.81 16.02
CA GLY A 276 14.89 -13.10 16.64
C GLY A 276 13.74 -12.99 17.65
N SER A 277 13.68 -11.88 18.38
CA SER A 277 12.67 -11.67 19.41
C SER A 277 11.28 -11.32 18.88
N TYR A 278 11.16 -10.62 17.75
CA TYR A 278 9.89 -10.00 17.33
C TYR A 278 9.45 -10.30 15.89
N TYR A 279 10.39 -10.67 15.03
CA TYR A 279 10.17 -10.79 13.59
C TYR A 279 10.43 -12.19 13.05
N GLN A 280 11.40 -12.91 13.61
CA GLN A 280 11.69 -14.29 13.21
C GLN A 280 10.46 -15.16 13.40
N ASN A 281 10.18 -15.98 12.39
CA ASN A 281 9.09 -16.94 12.45
C ASN A 281 9.46 -18.12 13.38
N ALA A 282 8.46 -18.67 14.07
CA ALA A 282 8.58 -19.92 14.79
C ALA A 282 8.78 -21.12 13.86
N ILE A 283 8.30 -21.05 12.61
CA ILE A 283 8.54 -22.09 11.60
C ILE A 283 10.00 -21.99 11.15
N SER A 284 10.77 -23.05 11.44
CA SER A 284 12.14 -23.20 10.95
C SER A 284 12.15 -23.23 9.43
N THR A 285 13.07 -22.49 8.81
CA THR A 285 13.32 -22.55 7.37
C THR A 285 14.32 -23.64 6.99
N VAL A 286 14.95 -24.29 7.98
CA VAL A 286 15.88 -25.40 7.76
C VAL A 286 15.08 -26.64 7.38
N ASP A 287 15.39 -27.21 6.22
CA ASP A 287 14.85 -28.50 5.80
C ASP A 287 15.60 -29.63 6.53
N GLY A 288 15.18 -29.90 7.76
CA GLY A 288 15.81 -30.93 8.60
C GLY A 288 15.67 -32.33 8.02
N GLN A 289 14.61 -32.60 7.25
CA GLN A 289 14.39 -33.91 6.64
C GLN A 289 15.40 -34.14 5.51
N ALA A 290 15.50 -33.21 4.57
CA ALA A 290 16.47 -33.33 3.49
C ALA A 290 17.91 -33.35 4.04
N THR A 291 18.20 -32.50 5.03
CA THR A 291 19.52 -32.44 5.68
C THR A 291 19.88 -33.77 6.35
N TYR A 292 18.95 -34.38 7.10
CA TYR A 292 19.23 -35.62 7.82
C TYR A 292 19.42 -36.83 6.89
N PHE A 293 18.63 -36.90 5.81
CA PHE A 293 18.67 -38.02 4.87
C PHE A 293 19.61 -37.81 3.68
N GLY A 294 20.34 -36.68 3.62
CA GLY A 294 21.21 -36.35 2.48
C GLY A 294 20.43 -36.16 1.16
N LEU A 295 19.17 -35.73 1.24
CA LEU A 295 18.33 -35.46 0.08
C LEU A 295 18.55 -34.05 -0.45
N GLU A 296 18.11 -33.81 -1.68
CA GLU A 296 18.00 -32.45 -2.20
C GLU A 296 17.01 -31.65 -1.34
N GLN A 297 17.36 -30.39 -1.07
CA GLN A 297 16.52 -29.49 -0.29
C GLN A 297 15.16 -29.31 -0.97
N GLN A 298 14.08 -29.49 -0.21
CA GLN A 298 12.74 -29.26 -0.73
C GLN A 298 12.53 -27.81 -1.17
N SER A 299 11.59 -27.65 -2.09
CA SER A 299 11.26 -26.34 -2.65
C SER A 299 11.02 -25.32 -1.53
N PRO A 300 11.74 -24.19 -1.51
CA PRO A 300 11.54 -23.14 -0.52
C PRO A 300 10.11 -22.55 -0.53
N ARG A 301 9.34 -22.83 -1.58
CA ARG A 301 7.92 -22.49 -1.70
C ARG A 301 7.05 -23.22 -0.68
N LEU A 302 7.43 -24.44 -0.26
CA LEU A 302 6.69 -25.20 0.75
C LEU A 302 6.63 -24.43 2.07
N HIS A 303 7.78 -23.96 2.56
CA HIS A 303 7.86 -23.17 3.79
C HIS A 303 7.04 -21.88 3.69
N GLU A 304 7.01 -21.24 2.53
CA GLU A 304 6.16 -20.06 2.30
C GLU A 304 4.67 -20.39 2.40
N LEU A 305 4.22 -21.50 1.81
CA LEU A 305 2.83 -21.95 1.94
C LEU A 305 2.43 -22.17 3.41
N PHE A 306 3.30 -22.81 4.20
CA PHE A 306 3.06 -23.01 5.63
C PHE A 306 2.97 -21.68 6.40
N ARG A 307 3.78 -20.68 6.04
CA ARG A 307 3.67 -19.33 6.61
C ARG A 307 2.41 -18.62 6.16
N GLY A 308 1.94 -18.84 4.94
CA GLY A 308 0.67 -18.33 4.43
C GLY A 308 -0.52 -18.75 5.30
N PHE A 309 -0.48 -19.95 5.89
CA PHE A 309 -1.52 -20.38 6.85
C PHE A 309 -1.55 -19.55 8.15
N SER A 310 -0.51 -18.75 8.45
CA SER A 310 -0.48 -17.90 9.66
C SER A 310 -1.51 -16.76 9.61
N ILE A 311 -1.90 -16.31 8.41
CA ILE A 311 -3.07 -15.45 8.21
C ILE A 311 -4.14 -16.31 7.55
N ARG A 312 -4.98 -16.93 8.39
CA ARG A 312 -6.01 -17.87 7.92
C ARG A 312 -6.89 -17.22 6.86
N ARG A 313 -6.81 -17.73 5.63
CA ARG A 313 -7.62 -17.34 4.49
C ARG A 313 -8.64 -18.42 4.18
N ASP A 314 -9.89 -18.02 4.05
CA ASP A 314 -10.92 -18.84 3.46
C ASP A 314 -10.82 -18.71 1.93
N HIS A 315 -10.35 -19.77 1.28
CA HIS A 315 -10.16 -19.82 -0.18
C HIS A 315 -11.47 -19.96 -0.93
N GLN A 316 -12.52 -20.43 -0.26
CA GLN A 316 -13.88 -20.48 -0.79
C GLN A 316 -14.67 -19.22 -0.45
N TYR A 317 -14.01 -18.21 0.13
CA TYR A 317 -14.67 -16.95 0.42
C TYR A 317 -15.11 -16.29 -0.89
N ARG A 318 -16.43 -16.31 -1.12
CA ARG A 318 -17.09 -15.56 -2.18
C ARG A 318 -17.59 -14.25 -1.57
N PRO A 319 -16.91 -13.11 -1.80
CA PRO A 319 -17.30 -11.80 -1.26
C PRO A 319 -18.54 -11.22 -1.94
N GLU A 320 -19.04 -11.86 -3.00
CA GLU A 320 -20.27 -11.49 -3.67
C GLU A 320 -21.42 -11.55 -2.67
N VAL A 321 -22.02 -10.39 -2.44
CA VAL A 321 -23.23 -10.28 -1.63
C VAL A 321 -24.35 -10.95 -2.43
N PRO A 322 -24.89 -12.11 -1.98
CA PRO A 322 -26.02 -12.74 -2.64
C PRO A 322 -27.12 -11.71 -2.89
N SER A 323 -27.83 -11.82 -4.00
CA SER A 323 -28.96 -10.94 -4.36
C SER A 323 -29.97 -10.81 -3.21
N ARG A 324 -30.17 -11.90 -2.43
CA ARG A 324 -30.93 -11.90 -1.18
C ARG A 324 -30.42 -10.86 -0.16
N LEU A 325 -29.11 -10.84 0.10
CA LEU A 325 -28.49 -9.89 1.04
C LEU A 325 -28.47 -8.47 0.47
N GLN A 326 -28.35 -8.29 -0.86
CA GLN A 326 -28.50 -6.98 -1.49
C GLN A 326 -29.92 -6.44 -1.29
N GLY A 327 -30.93 -7.30 -1.42
CA GLY A 327 -32.32 -6.97 -1.11
C GLY A 327 -32.50 -6.55 0.36
N GLN A 328 -31.86 -7.25 1.30
CA GLN A 328 -31.87 -6.88 2.72
C GLN A 328 -31.20 -5.53 2.98
N MET A 329 -30.07 -5.24 2.32
CA MET A 329 -29.38 -3.95 2.42
C MET A 329 -30.27 -2.82 1.89
N ARG A 330 -30.83 -2.96 0.69
CA ARG A 330 -31.74 -1.97 0.09
C ARG A 330 -32.99 -1.73 0.94
N SER A 331 -33.57 -2.79 1.50
CA SER A 331 -34.74 -2.69 2.39
C SER A 331 -34.41 -2.04 3.73
N ALA A 332 -33.23 -2.31 4.29
CA ALA A 332 -32.78 -1.70 5.54
C ALA A 332 -32.37 -0.22 5.35
N GLU A 333 -31.86 0.16 4.18
CA GLU A 333 -31.62 1.55 3.76
C GLU A 333 -32.95 2.31 3.65
N ARG A 334 -33.96 1.74 2.96
CA ARG A 334 -35.30 2.35 2.89
C ARG A 334 -35.98 2.49 4.26
N GLY A 335 -35.77 1.53 5.16
CA GLY A 335 -36.29 1.57 6.54
C GLY A 335 -35.61 2.62 7.44
N THR A 336 -34.40 3.07 7.09
CA THR A 336 -33.71 4.17 7.78
C THR A 336 -34.04 5.54 7.19
N GLU A 337 -34.28 5.62 5.88
CA GLU A 337 -34.83 6.81 5.21
C GLU A 337 -36.25 7.15 5.72
N GLY A 338 -37.09 6.13 5.98
CA GLY A 338 -38.42 6.33 6.57
C GLY A 338 -38.42 6.76 8.05
N ARG A 339 -37.30 6.62 8.77
CA ARG A 339 -37.16 7.01 10.20
C ARG A 339 -36.43 8.33 10.41
N THR A 340 -35.70 8.82 9.41
CA THR A 340 -34.91 10.08 9.48
C THR A 340 -35.70 11.33 9.10
N ALA A 341 -36.98 11.18 8.72
CA ALA A 341 -37.87 12.32 8.50
C ALA A 341 -38.28 13.05 9.79
N ILE A 342 -37.94 12.53 10.99
CA ILE A 342 -38.35 13.15 12.26
C ILE A 342 -37.16 13.65 13.12
N ASP A 343 -35.90 13.27 12.90
CA ASP A 343 -34.81 13.84 13.70
C ASP A 343 -33.49 14.03 12.93
N GLN A 344 -33.10 15.30 12.84
CA GLN A 344 -31.78 15.90 12.53
C GLN A 344 -31.17 15.57 11.17
N ALA A 345 -30.83 16.63 10.42
CA ALA A 345 -30.08 16.58 9.16
C ALA A 345 -28.73 15.87 9.35
N GLU A 346 -28.70 14.56 9.11
CA GLU A 346 -27.47 13.78 9.12
C GLU A 346 -26.53 14.33 8.03
N THR A 347 -25.32 14.76 8.43
CA THR A 347 -24.31 15.15 7.44
C THR A 347 -24.06 13.98 6.48
N PRO A 348 -23.73 14.22 5.18
CA PRO A 348 -23.47 13.18 4.19
C PRO A 348 -22.46 12.11 4.67
N GLN A 349 -21.52 12.54 5.51
CA GLN A 349 -20.48 11.68 6.09
C GLN A 349 -21.01 10.75 7.19
N THR A 350 -22.01 11.18 7.95
CA THR A 350 -22.71 10.34 8.94
C THR A 350 -23.58 9.30 8.24
N ALA A 351 -24.34 9.72 7.23
CA ALA A 351 -25.17 8.82 6.41
C ALA A 351 -24.32 7.75 5.70
N TYR A 352 -23.15 8.11 5.15
CA TYR A 352 -22.22 7.14 4.57
C TYR A 352 -21.66 6.15 5.61
N ARG A 353 -21.30 6.63 6.81
CA ARG A 353 -20.83 5.75 7.90
C ARG A 353 -21.94 4.80 8.38
N ASN A 354 -23.18 5.27 8.46
CA ASN A 354 -24.33 4.47 8.88
C ASN A 354 -24.65 3.37 7.84
N ARG A 355 -24.72 3.73 6.55
CA ARG A 355 -24.86 2.76 5.46
C ARG A 355 -23.77 1.69 5.48
N ARG A 356 -22.51 2.13 5.65
CA ARG A 356 -21.37 1.22 5.76
C ARG A 356 -21.48 0.26 6.96
N ARG A 357 -21.85 0.76 8.14
CA ARG A 357 -22.03 -0.06 9.34
C ARG A 357 -23.13 -1.10 9.17
N LEU A 358 -24.23 -0.71 8.53
CA LEU A 358 -25.35 -1.59 8.23
C LEU A 358 -24.94 -2.71 7.26
N LYS A 359 -24.24 -2.34 6.17
CA LYS A 359 -23.66 -3.31 5.23
C LYS A 359 -22.70 -4.28 5.92
N ASP A 360 -21.78 -3.76 6.74
CA ASP A 360 -20.84 -4.58 7.52
C ASP A 360 -21.55 -5.51 8.52
N LYS A 361 -22.66 -5.08 9.12
CA LYS A 361 -23.45 -5.89 10.05
C LYS A 361 -24.11 -7.07 9.32
N ILE A 362 -24.84 -6.79 8.24
CA ILE A 362 -25.54 -7.82 7.43
C ILE A 362 -24.54 -8.86 6.92
N LEU A 363 -23.37 -8.43 6.43
CA LEU A 363 -22.34 -9.34 5.94
C LEU A 363 -21.68 -10.19 7.04
N ARG A 364 -21.60 -9.66 8.27
CA ARG A 364 -21.10 -10.44 9.42
C ARG A 364 -22.11 -11.49 9.86
N GLU A 365 -23.40 -11.14 9.89
CA GLU A 365 -24.48 -12.05 10.26
C GLU A 365 -24.58 -13.23 9.28
N ASP A 366 -24.53 -12.98 7.97
CA ASP A 366 -24.54 -14.05 6.95
C ASP A 366 -23.30 -14.96 7.03
N ARG A 367 -22.13 -14.38 7.33
CA ARG A 367 -20.90 -15.16 7.57
C ARG A 367 -21.02 -16.07 8.78
N GLN A 368 -21.71 -15.64 9.83
CA GLN A 368 -21.92 -16.43 11.04
C GLN A 368 -22.95 -17.55 10.83
N SER A 369 -23.99 -17.33 10.01
CA SER A 369 -24.98 -18.36 9.70
C SER A 369 -24.44 -19.44 8.76
N ARG A 370 -23.56 -19.10 7.80
CA ARG A 370 -22.97 -20.09 6.87
C ARG A 370 -22.00 -21.08 7.52
N THR A 371 -21.49 -20.79 8.71
CA THR A 371 -20.68 -21.76 9.47
C THR A 371 -21.48 -22.95 10.01
N SER A 372 -22.82 -22.93 9.93
CA SER A 372 -23.69 -24.01 10.41
C SER A 372 -24.30 -24.89 9.32
N GLU A 373 -24.24 -24.50 8.04
CA GLU A 373 -24.89 -25.24 6.94
C GLU A 373 -23.87 -25.53 5.83
N ALA A 374 -23.21 -26.69 5.94
CA ALA A 374 -22.47 -27.29 4.84
C ALA A 374 -23.48 -27.98 3.91
N GLY A 375 -23.88 -27.33 2.82
CA GLY A 375 -24.78 -27.96 1.87
C GLY A 375 -25.11 -27.13 0.64
N THR A 376 -24.84 -27.74 -0.52
CA THR A 376 -25.36 -27.42 -1.86
C THR A 376 -24.81 -26.19 -2.58
N ASP A 377 -23.98 -26.48 -3.58
CA ASP A 377 -23.66 -25.64 -4.73
C ASP A 377 -24.94 -25.16 -5.43
N LEU A 378 -25.26 -23.89 -5.25
CA LEU A 378 -26.07 -23.15 -6.21
C LEU A 378 -25.12 -22.37 -7.10
N VAL A 379 -24.97 -22.84 -8.33
CA VAL A 379 -24.45 -22.07 -9.46
C VAL A 379 -25.36 -20.87 -9.61
N CYS A 380 -24.92 -19.74 -9.05
CA CYS A 380 -25.70 -18.53 -9.06
C CYS A 380 -24.95 -17.52 -9.93
N ILE A 381 -25.61 -17.16 -11.03
CA ILE A 381 -25.15 -16.20 -12.01
C ILE A 381 -25.24 -14.82 -11.34
N TYR A 382 -24.14 -14.39 -10.73
CA TYR A 382 -24.04 -13.11 -10.01
C TYR A 382 -23.23 -12.11 -10.84
N GLU A 383 -23.88 -11.08 -11.38
CA GLU A 383 -23.19 -9.81 -11.65
C GLU A 383 -23.12 -9.04 -10.33
N SER A 384 -21.92 -8.88 -9.78
CA SER A 384 -21.72 -8.11 -8.55
C SER A 384 -21.73 -6.60 -8.82
N ASP A 385 -22.09 -5.77 -7.83
CA ASP A 385 -21.96 -4.29 -7.89
C ASP A 385 -20.58 -3.84 -8.41
N PHE A 386 -19.56 -4.69 -8.24
CA PHE A 386 -18.22 -4.54 -8.77
C PHE A 386 -18.16 -4.51 -10.32
N GLN A 387 -18.85 -5.40 -11.02
CA GLN A 387 -18.87 -5.42 -12.49
C GLN A 387 -19.58 -4.18 -13.05
N GLN A 388 -20.62 -3.70 -12.35
CA GLN A 388 -21.30 -2.45 -12.71
C GLN A 388 -20.40 -1.22 -12.46
N ALA A 389 -19.71 -1.17 -11.31
CA ALA A 389 -18.77 -0.09 -11.00
C ALA A 389 -17.52 -0.07 -11.92
N ARG A 390 -17.04 -1.23 -12.40
CA ARG A 390 -16.00 -1.33 -13.45
C ARG A 390 -16.46 -0.65 -14.75
N ARG A 391 -17.69 -0.93 -15.19
CA ARG A 391 -18.24 -0.34 -16.43
C ARG A 391 -18.42 1.18 -16.38
N LEU A 392 -18.57 1.76 -15.18
CA LEU A 392 -18.70 3.21 -15.00
C LEU A 392 -17.35 3.95 -15.00
N MET A 393 -16.22 3.24 -14.97
CA MET A 393 -14.87 3.82 -15.01
C MET A 393 -13.96 2.98 -15.92
N PRO A 394 -13.93 3.26 -17.24
CA PRO A 394 -13.26 2.41 -18.22
C PRO A 394 -11.75 2.30 -17.99
N GLU A 395 -11.09 3.32 -17.45
CA GLU A 395 -9.67 3.28 -17.07
C GLU A 395 -9.42 2.23 -15.98
N ARG A 396 -10.33 2.16 -15.00
CA ARG A 396 -10.25 1.16 -13.93
C ARG A 396 -10.53 -0.25 -14.47
N ASP A 397 -11.46 -0.37 -15.40
CA ASP A 397 -11.79 -1.63 -16.07
C ASP A 397 -10.56 -2.19 -16.80
N ARG A 398 -9.86 -1.36 -17.58
CA ARG A 398 -8.62 -1.74 -18.26
C ARG A 398 -7.52 -2.13 -17.27
N LEU A 399 -7.29 -1.30 -16.24
CA LEU A 399 -6.27 -1.59 -15.22
C LEU A 399 -6.52 -2.89 -14.46
N ALA A 400 -7.77 -3.34 -14.33
CA ALA A 400 -8.07 -4.61 -13.66
C ALA A 400 -7.42 -5.82 -14.37
N ASP A 401 -7.18 -5.73 -15.68
CA ASP A 401 -6.57 -6.78 -16.47
C ASP A 401 -5.10 -6.44 -16.78
N THR A 402 -4.82 -5.23 -17.27
CA THR A 402 -3.46 -4.79 -17.64
C THR A 402 -2.48 -4.85 -16.46
N LEU A 403 -2.90 -4.57 -15.21
CA LEU A 403 -2.00 -4.64 -14.07
C LEU A 403 -1.37 -6.03 -13.85
N PHE A 404 -2.04 -7.09 -14.30
CA PHE A 404 -1.60 -8.48 -14.13
C PHE A 404 -0.79 -9.00 -15.32
N GLU A 405 -0.66 -8.20 -16.37
CA GLU A 405 0.20 -8.48 -17.51
C GLU A 405 1.66 -8.20 -17.17
N VAL A 406 2.56 -8.92 -17.84
CA VAL A 406 4.01 -8.85 -17.67
C VAL A 406 4.58 -7.91 -18.74
N GLY A 407 5.38 -6.94 -18.33
CA GLY A 407 6.03 -6.05 -19.28
C GLY A 407 6.90 -4.97 -18.64
N SER A 408 7.23 -3.94 -19.44
CA SER A 408 7.95 -2.74 -19.02
C SER A 408 7.03 -1.53 -19.04
N LEU A 409 7.19 -0.58 -18.09
CA LEU A 409 6.37 0.65 -18.07
C LEU A 409 6.59 1.52 -19.32
N ARG A 410 7.70 1.32 -20.03
CA ARG A 410 8.04 2.01 -21.28
C ARG A 410 7.54 1.30 -22.53
N GLY A 411 7.00 0.08 -22.41
CA GLY A 411 6.32 -0.61 -23.50
C GLY A 411 4.93 -0.03 -23.77
N SER A 412 4.29 -0.46 -24.86
CA SER A 412 2.94 0.01 -25.23
C SER A 412 1.91 -0.16 -24.11
N GLN A 413 1.78 -1.38 -23.57
CA GLN A 413 0.90 -1.69 -22.44
C GLN A 413 1.24 -0.89 -21.18
N GLY A 414 2.54 -0.67 -20.92
CA GLY A 414 3.02 0.10 -19.79
C GLY A 414 2.66 1.59 -19.91
N ILE A 415 2.75 2.15 -21.11
CA ILE A 415 2.35 3.53 -21.41
C ILE A 415 0.85 3.71 -21.17
N ASP A 416 0.03 2.80 -21.69
CA ASP A 416 -1.44 2.85 -21.50
C ASP A 416 -1.79 2.78 -20.00
N LEU A 417 -1.16 1.88 -19.26
CA LEU A 417 -1.30 1.76 -17.81
C LEU A 417 -0.90 3.04 -17.07
N MET A 418 0.20 3.68 -17.47
CA MET A 418 0.67 4.92 -16.85
C MET A 418 -0.17 6.14 -17.22
N ASN A 419 -0.96 6.07 -18.29
CA ASN A 419 -1.98 7.06 -18.62
C ASN A 419 -3.27 6.85 -17.81
N ASP A 420 -3.66 5.59 -17.58
CA ASP A 420 -4.88 5.24 -16.85
C ASP A 420 -4.75 5.46 -15.32
N LEU A 421 -3.60 5.15 -14.72
CA LEU A 421 -3.41 5.26 -13.26
C LEU A 421 -3.64 6.69 -12.72
N PRO A 422 -3.09 7.77 -13.32
CA PRO A 422 -3.37 9.13 -12.89
C PRO A 422 -4.86 9.50 -13.01
N LEU A 423 -5.53 9.08 -14.08
CA LEU A 423 -6.96 9.34 -14.31
C LEU A 423 -7.82 8.63 -13.28
N VAL A 424 -7.47 7.39 -12.90
CA VAL A 424 -8.15 6.69 -11.82
C VAL A 424 -7.99 7.42 -10.49
N LYS A 425 -6.81 7.97 -10.22
CA LYS A 425 -6.55 8.73 -8.99
C LYS A 425 -7.42 9.99 -8.90
N THR A 426 -7.64 10.70 -10.00
CA THR A 426 -8.46 11.92 -10.03
C THR A 426 -9.95 11.65 -10.18
N GLY A 427 -10.37 10.40 -10.39
CA GLY A 427 -11.77 10.00 -10.49
C GLY A 427 -12.38 10.18 -11.89
N GLY A 428 -11.57 10.10 -12.95
CA GLY A 428 -12.05 10.17 -14.33
C GLY A 428 -12.47 11.57 -14.79
N ALA A 429 -12.18 12.62 -14.02
CA ALA A 429 -12.43 14.00 -14.44
C ALA A 429 -11.38 14.44 -15.47
N THR A 430 -11.64 14.13 -16.74
CA THR A 430 -11.18 14.98 -17.84
C THR A 430 -11.87 16.35 -17.70
N SER A 431 -11.05 17.41 -17.69
CA SER A 431 -11.42 18.83 -17.78
C SER A 431 -12.11 19.50 -16.58
N ILE A 432 -11.33 20.06 -15.65
CA ILE A 432 -11.57 21.43 -15.13
C ILE A 432 -10.20 22.10 -14.83
N THR A 433 -9.51 22.59 -15.87
CA THR A 433 -8.59 23.77 -15.79
C THR A 433 -8.11 24.27 -17.16
N ALA A 434 -8.83 23.97 -18.25
CA ALA A 434 -8.66 24.65 -19.53
C ALA A 434 -9.82 25.64 -19.77
N ALA A 435 -10.06 26.53 -18.81
CA ALA A 435 -10.98 27.67 -18.96
C ALA A 435 -10.55 28.81 -18.02
N LYS A 436 -9.30 29.26 -18.12
CA LYS A 436 -8.84 30.51 -17.50
C LYS A 436 -7.85 31.33 -18.33
N ASN A 437 -7.73 31.05 -19.63
CA ASN A 437 -7.03 31.94 -20.57
C ASN A 437 -7.98 32.34 -21.70
N GLY A 438 -8.95 33.19 -21.38
CA GLY A 438 -9.54 34.11 -22.35
C GLY A 438 -8.75 35.42 -22.29
N PRO A 439 -8.45 36.08 -23.41
CA PRO A 439 -7.68 37.30 -23.41
C PRO A 439 -8.57 38.43 -22.87
N ASN A 440 -8.15 39.07 -21.79
CA ASN A 440 -8.69 40.37 -21.43
C ASN A 440 -7.89 41.42 -22.18
N LEU A 441 -8.64 42.19 -22.97
CA LEU A 441 -8.31 43.51 -23.50
C LEU A 441 -7.65 44.42 -22.45
#